data_AF-A0A8H9XEM9-F1
#
_entry.id   AF-A0A8H9XEM9-F1
#
_cell.length_a   1.000
_cell.length_b   1.000
_cell.length_c   1.000
_cell.angle_alpha   90.00
_cell.angle_beta   90.00
_cell.angle_gamma   90.00
#
_symmetry.space_group_name_H-M   'P 1'
#
loop_
_entity.id
_entity.type
_entity.pdbx_description
1 polymer ?
#
loop_
_entity_poly.entity_id
_entity_poly.type
_entity_poly.pdbx_seq_one_letter_code
_entity_poly.pdbx_strand_id
1 'polypeptide(L)'
;MTSLELPAGAPVRLTATARPDRGLHRWDVEVITFAGAAPRLTFGSQIGGRDIHQTIEIPPQDVDCRLEFRSSHRTPDGWASDTPSVSDDNPDRVVVGFCQADRPDAQPDDVLLSFAFGPTT
;
A
#
# COMPACT_ATOMS: atom_id res chain seq x y z
N MET A 1 -5.28 -2.92 9.29
CA MET A 1 -5.57 -2.74 7.86
C MET A 1 -5.98 -1.29 7.69
N THR A 2 -5.35 -0.59 6.76
CA THR A 2 -5.63 0.84 6.49
C THR A 2 -6.48 0.92 5.24
N SER A 3 -7.31 1.95 5.11
CA SER A 3 -8.22 2.07 3.98
C SER A 3 -8.36 3.49 3.45
N LEU A 4 -8.70 3.61 2.17
CA LEU A 4 -8.95 4.86 1.47
C LEU A 4 -10.20 4.75 0.61
N GLU A 5 -11.03 5.79 0.58
CA GLU A 5 -12.17 5.87 -0.34
C GLU A 5 -11.71 6.22 -1.76
N LEU A 6 -12.24 5.50 -2.75
CA LEU A 6 -11.91 5.64 -4.15
C LEU A 6 -13.21 5.92 -4.95
N PRO A 7 -13.42 7.14 -5.45
CA PRO A 7 -14.58 7.43 -6.28
C PRO A 7 -14.51 6.68 -7.61
N ALA A 8 -15.68 6.40 -8.19
CA ALA A 8 -15.77 5.83 -9.52
C ALA A 8 -15.01 6.68 -10.58
N GLY A 9 -14.39 6.01 -11.55
CA GLY A 9 -13.84 6.63 -12.76
C GLY A 9 -12.41 7.16 -12.67
N ALA A 10 -11.78 7.25 -11.49
CA ALA A 10 -10.39 7.68 -11.35
C ALA A 10 -9.42 6.48 -11.37
N PRO A 11 -8.39 6.46 -12.24
CA PRO A 11 -7.29 5.51 -12.09
C PRO A 11 -6.44 5.89 -10.88
N VAL A 12 -5.75 4.90 -10.30
CA VAL A 12 -4.79 5.12 -9.21
C VAL A 12 -3.43 4.56 -9.62
N ARG A 13 -2.39 5.38 -9.51
CA ARG A 13 -1.01 4.88 -9.59
C ARG A 13 -0.51 4.62 -8.19
N LEU A 14 -0.23 3.36 -7.87
CA LEU A 14 0.44 2.98 -6.62
C LEU A 14 1.94 2.83 -6.89
N THR A 15 2.74 3.51 -6.07
CA THR A 15 4.18 3.26 -5.96
C THR A 15 4.47 2.68 -4.57
N ALA A 16 5.03 1.49 -4.55
CA ALA A 16 5.54 0.85 -3.34
C ALA A 16 7.07 1.03 -3.29
N THR A 17 7.58 1.52 -2.17
CA THR A 17 9.03 1.61 -1.94
C THR A 17 9.40 0.98 -0.61
N ALA A 18 10.61 0.41 -0.54
CA ALA A 18 11.17 -0.12 0.69
C ALA A 18 12.54 0.51 0.94
N ARG A 19 12.87 0.75 2.21
CA ARG A 19 14.21 1.21 2.56
C ARG A 19 15.25 0.12 2.25
N PRO A 20 16.41 0.47 1.66
CA PRO A 20 17.38 -0.51 1.18
C PRO A 20 18.08 -1.28 2.31
N ASP A 21 18.11 -0.73 3.51
CA ASP A 21 18.67 -1.36 4.71
C ASP A 21 17.65 -2.23 5.47
N ARG A 22 16.42 -2.37 4.93
CA ARG A 22 15.38 -3.20 5.53
C ARG A 22 15.33 -4.60 4.94
N GLY A 23 14.81 -5.50 5.77
CA GLY A 23 14.59 -6.89 5.40
C GLY A 23 13.54 -7.02 4.29
N LEU A 24 13.14 -8.26 4.01
CA LEU A 24 12.10 -8.51 3.02
C LEU A 24 10.73 -8.17 3.61
N HIS A 25 9.97 -7.35 2.90
CA HIS A 25 8.58 -7.01 3.18
C HIS A 25 7.64 -7.56 2.09
N ARG A 26 6.35 -7.52 2.39
CA ARG A 26 5.25 -7.67 1.45
C ARG A 26 4.30 -6.52 1.62
N TRP A 27 3.71 -6.09 0.52
CA TRP A 27 2.56 -5.19 0.54
C TRP A 27 1.42 -5.81 -0.23
N ASP A 28 0.22 -5.39 0.11
CA ASP A 28 -1.02 -5.87 -0.49
C ASP A 28 -2.06 -4.75 -0.46
N VAL A 29 -2.80 -4.62 -1.57
CA VAL A 29 -3.87 -3.66 -1.81
C VAL A 29 -5.06 -4.39 -2.42
N GLU A 30 -6.20 -4.30 -1.75
CA GLU A 30 -7.48 -4.87 -2.15
C GLU A 30 -8.44 -3.74 -2.55
N VAL A 31 -9.11 -3.87 -3.70
CA VAL A 31 -10.15 -2.95 -4.17
C VAL A 31 -11.51 -3.55 -3.84
N ILE A 32 -12.24 -2.95 -2.92
CA ILE A 32 -13.50 -3.48 -2.38
C ILE A 32 -14.64 -2.51 -2.71
N THR A 33 -15.81 -3.00 -3.12
CA THR A 33 -16.98 -2.11 -3.29
C THR A 33 -17.59 -1.78 -1.93
N PHE A 34 -18.22 -0.61 -1.79
CA PHE A 34 -18.94 -0.30 -0.55
C PHE A 34 -20.10 -1.26 -0.25
N ALA A 35 -20.64 -1.93 -1.28
CA ALA A 35 -21.75 -2.87 -1.16
C ALA A 35 -21.33 -4.33 -0.89
N GLY A 36 -20.05 -4.67 -0.96
CA GLY A 36 -19.57 -6.05 -0.95
C GLY A 36 -18.42 -6.31 0.01
N ALA A 37 -18.27 -7.56 0.43
CA ALA A 37 -17.16 -7.99 1.31
C ALA A 37 -15.96 -8.60 0.54
N ALA A 38 -16.15 -9.01 -0.72
CA ALA A 38 -15.09 -9.63 -1.51
C ALA A 38 -14.35 -8.58 -2.37
N PRO A 39 -13.00 -8.61 -2.43
CA PRO A 39 -12.25 -7.74 -3.32
C PRO A 39 -12.58 -8.00 -4.79
N ARG A 40 -12.74 -6.92 -5.56
CA ARG A 40 -12.81 -6.98 -7.04
C ARG A 40 -11.45 -7.22 -7.66
N LEU A 41 -10.43 -6.60 -7.08
CA LEU A 41 -9.05 -6.67 -7.53
C LEU A 41 -8.15 -6.76 -6.29
N THR A 42 -7.07 -7.53 -6.40
CA THR A 42 -6.05 -7.63 -5.37
C THR A 42 -4.69 -7.49 -6.05
N PHE A 43 -3.85 -6.63 -5.49
CA PHE A 43 -2.49 -6.40 -5.93
C PHE A 43 -1.55 -6.59 -4.75
N GLY A 44 -0.41 -7.24 -4.97
CA GLY A 44 0.56 -7.41 -3.90
C GLY A 44 1.85 -8.01 -4.42
N SER A 45 2.95 -7.70 -3.75
CA SER A 45 4.27 -8.20 -4.10
C SER A 45 5.19 -8.23 -2.89
N GLN A 46 6.32 -8.93 -3.03
CA GLN A 46 7.45 -8.80 -2.13
C GLN A 46 8.27 -7.57 -2.51
N ILE A 47 8.78 -6.86 -1.51
CA ILE A 47 9.60 -5.66 -1.70
C ILE A 47 10.72 -5.64 -0.64
N GLY A 48 11.85 -5.02 -0.95
CA GLY A 48 13.06 -5.04 -0.14
C GLY A 48 14.17 -5.91 -0.76
N GLY A 49 15.39 -5.78 -0.24
CA GLY A 49 16.57 -6.42 -0.81
C GLY A 49 16.95 -5.83 -2.17
N ARG A 50 16.69 -6.55 -3.27
CA ARG A 50 17.05 -6.10 -4.63
C ARG A 50 15.98 -5.28 -5.32
N ASP A 51 14.73 -5.45 -4.89
CA ASP A 51 13.58 -4.76 -5.48
C ASP A 51 12.98 -3.83 -4.44
N ILE A 52 13.42 -2.58 -4.45
CA ILE A 52 13.06 -1.56 -3.46
C ILE A 52 12.02 -0.57 -4.00
N HIS A 53 11.60 -0.71 -5.25
CA HIS A 53 10.69 0.22 -5.92
C HIS A 53 9.83 -0.50 -6.96
N GLN A 54 8.52 -0.51 -6.74
CA GLN A 54 7.53 -1.11 -7.62
C GLN A 54 6.42 -0.12 -7.94
N THR A 55 5.89 -0.19 -9.16
CA THR A 55 4.77 0.65 -9.60
C THR A 55 3.70 -0.22 -10.20
N ILE A 56 2.44 0.03 -9.83
CA ILE A 56 1.26 -0.58 -10.44
C ILE A 56 0.25 0.49 -10.81
N GLU A 57 -0.56 0.17 -11.82
CA GLU A 57 -1.74 0.97 -12.17
C GLU A 57 -2.98 0.19 -11.77
N ILE A 58 -3.79 0.79 -10.89
CA ILE A 58 -5.11 0.31 -10.54
C ILE A 58 -6.09 0.97 -11.52
N PRO A 59 -6.80 0.17 -12.35
CA PRO A 59 -7.68 0.72 -13.36
C PRO A 59 -8.87 1.47 -12.73
N PRO A 60 -9.50 2.40 -13.46
CA PRO A 60 -10.72 3.05 -13.01
C PRO A 60 -11.79 2.03 -12.62
N GLN A 61 -12.46 2.27 -11.49
CA GLN A 61 -13.60 1.48 -11.07
C GLN A 61 -14.90 2.08 -11.63
N ASP A 62 -15.87 1.23 -11.99
CA ASP A 62 -17.19 1.65 -12.49
C ASP A 62 -18.17 2.07 -11.36
N VAL A 63 -17.80 1.85 -10.10
CA VAL A 63 -18.56 2.20 -8.91
C VAL A 63 -17.60 2.72 -7.84
N ASP A 64 -18.16 3.40 -6.83
CA ASP A 64 -17.39 3.83 -5.67
C ASP A 64 -16.85 2.61 -4.90
N CYS A 65 -15.59 2.70 -4.53
CA CYS A 65 -14.82 1.64 -3.90
C CYS A 65 -14.06 2.14 -2.67
N ARG A 66 -13.52 1.19 -1.91
CA ARG A 66 -12.52 1.41 -0.88
C ARG A 66 -11.28 0.60 -1.25
N LEU A 67 -10.12 1.23 -1.20
CA LEU A 67 -8.84 0.53 -1.19
C LEU A 67 -8.53 0.13 0.23
N GLU A 68 -8.30 -1.16 0.48
CA GLU A 68 -7.74 -1.63 1.74
C GLU A 68 -6.32 -2.11 1.50
N PHE A 69 -5.41 -1.74 2.40
CA PHE A 69 -4.01 -2.02 2.18
C PHE A 69 -3.26 -2.31 3.47
N ARG A 70 -2.19 -3.09 3.32
CA ARG A 70 -1.36 -3.59 4.42
C ARG A 70 0.07 -3.81 3.94
N SER A 71 0.99 -3.75 4.89
CA SER A 71 2.34 -4.27 4.72
C SER A 71 2.67 -5.26 5.84
N SER A 72 3.60 -6.16 5.57
CA SER A 72 4.09 -7.13 6.52
C SER A 72 5.57 -7.39 6.27
N HIS A 73 6.30 -7.74 7.31
CA HIS A 73 7.70 -8.10 7.20
C HIS A 73 7.94 -9.57 7.46
N ARG A 74 9.06 -10.08 6.92
CA ARG A 74 9.48 -11.45 7.13
C ARG A 74 10.05 -11.62 8.54
N THR A 75 9.49 -12.56 9.29
CA THR A 75 10.02 -13.05 10.57
C THR A 75 10.41 -14.53 10.44
N PRO A 76 11.13 -15.11 11.43
CA PRO A 76 11.39 -16.55 11.47
C PRO A 76 10.11 -17.41 11.43
N ASP A 77 9.03 -16.92 12.07
CA ASP A 77 7.76 -17.62 12.20
C ASP A 77 6.78 -17.37 11.03
N GLY A 78 7.11 -16.46 10.11
CA GLY A 78 6.26 -16.17 8.95
C GLY A 78 6.28 -14.71 8.52
N TRP A 79 5.10 -14.14 8.35
CA TRP A 79 4.90 -12.73 8.01
C TRP A 79 4.18 -12.06 9.17
N ALA A 80 4.75 -10.99 9.69
CA ALA A 80 4.14 -10.19 10.75
C ALA A 80 3.70 -8.85 10.18
N SER A 81 2.52 -8.38 10.57
CA SER A 81 1.96 -7.12 10.08
C SER A 81 2.81 -5.93 10.52
N ASP A 82 3.05 -5.02 9.59
CA ASP A 82 3.67 -3.73 9.88
C ASP A 82 2.64 -2.75 10.44
N THR A 83 3.11 -1.78 11.22
CA THR A 83 2.27 -0.71 11.76
C THR A 83 2.16 0.43 10.74
N PRO A 84 0.95 0.81 10.31
CA PRO A 84 0.76 1.91 9.35
C PRO A 84 0.87 3.28 10.03
N SER A 85 1.32 4.27 9.26
CA SER A 85 1.30 5.68 9.61
C SER A 85 1.02 6.53 8.36
N VAL A 86 -0.01 7.37 8.40
CA VAL A 86 -0.33 8.26 7.28
C VAL A 86 0.62 9.46 7.33
N SER A 87 1.38 9.69 6.27
CA SER A 87 2.36 10.78 6.19
C SER A 87 1.91 11.93 5.28
N ASP A 88 1.03 11.67 4.32
CA ASP A 88 0.39 12.66 3.46
C ASP A 88 -1.02 12.17 3.09
N ASP A 89 -2.01 13.05 3.17
CA ASP A 89 -3.41 12.76 2.83
C ASP A 89 -4.03 14.04 2.25
N ASN A 90 -4.00 14.11 0.93
CA ASN A 90 -4.53 15.22 0.16
C ASN A 90 -5.29 14.70 -1.08
N PRO A 91 -6.09 15.57 -1.75
CA PRO A 91 -6.96 15.13 -2.84
C PRO A 91 -6.25 14.47 -4.03
N ASP A 92 -4.98 14.78 -4.26
CA ASP A 92 -4.20 14.26 -5.40
C ASP A 92 -3.34 13.06 -5.00
N ARG A 93 -3.09 12.88 -3.70
CA ARG A 93 -2.14 11.89 -3.22
C ARG A 93 -2.39 11.48 -1.77
N VAL A 94 -2.24 10.18 -1.52
CA VAL A 94 -2.16 9.61 -0.17
C VAL A 94 -0.86 8.83 -0.04
N VAL A 95 -0.12 9.05 1.04
CA VAL A 95 1.11 8.33 1.36
C VAL A 95 0.98 7.69 2.73
N VAL A 96 1.18 6.38 2.78
CA VAL A 96 1.16 5.61 4.01
C VAL A 96 2.47 4.86 4.18
N GLY A 97 3.15 5.15 5.28
CA GLY A 97 4.32 4.45 5.74
C GLY A 97 3.98 3.25 6.61
N PHE A 98 4.81 2.23 6.56
CA PHE A 98 4.70 0.99 7.31
C PHE A 98 6.04 0.69 7.96
N CYS A 99 6.01 0.33 9.24
CA CYS A 99 7.22 0.00 9.98
C CYS A 99 7.07 -1.21 10.91
N GLN A 100 8.21 -1.81 11.24
CA GLN A 100 8.34 -2.86 12.25
C GLN A 100 8.44 -2.18 13.62
N ALA A 101 7.31 -1.80 14.22
CA ALA A 101 7.29 -0.93 15.41
C ALA A 101 8.06 -1.45 16.63
N ASP A 102 8.35 -2.75 16.68
CA ASP A 102 9.12 -3.42 17.73
C ASP A 102 10.64 -3.30 17.55
N ARG A 103 11.13 -2.74 16.44
CA ARG A 103 12.57 -2.55 16.19
C ARG A 103 13.06 -1.19 16.67
N PRO A 104 14.20 -1.12 17.38
CA PRO A 104 14.77 0.15 17.88
C PRO A 104 15.11 1.16 16.78
N ASP A 105 15.42 0.66 15.58
CA ASP A 105 15.81 1.48 14.44
C ASP A 105 14.64 1.74 13.47
N ALA A 106 13.43 1.24 13.74
CA ALA A 106 12.25 1.35 12.87
C ALA A 106 11.99 2.80 12.46
N GLN A 107 11.69 3.00 11.18
CA GLN A 107 11.28 4.31 10.67
C GLN A 107 9.90 4.20 10.04
N PRO A 108 9.06 5.25 10.13
CA PRO A 108 7.73 5.24 9.54
C PRO A 108 7.70 4.85 8.06
N ASP A 109 8.80 5.04 7.34
CA ASP A 109 8.96 4.80 5.90
C ASP A 109 9.73 3.53 5.54
N ASP A 110 9.87 2.55 6.45
CA ASP A 110 10.54 1.27 6.15
C ASP A 110 9.94 0.60 4.90
N VAL A 111 8.61 0.72 4.74
CA VAL A 111 7.89 0.59 3.47
C VAL A 111 6.96 1.79 3.30
N LEU A 112 6.92 2.38 2.11
CA LEU A 112 5.95 3.43 1.75
C LEU A 112 5.07 2.97 0.61
N LEU A 113 3.76 3.11 0.78
CA LEU A 113 2.77 3.02 -0.29
C LEU A 113 2.27 4.44 -0.61
N SER A 114 2.55 4.90 -1.84
CA SER A 114 2.13 6.20 -2.35
C SER A 114 1.09 6.00 -3.45
N PHE A 115 -0.13 6.46 -3.20
CA PHE A 115 -1.25 6.44 -4.12
C PHE A 115 -1.41 7.83 -4.72
N ALA A 116 -1.31 7.95 -6.04
CA ALA A 116 -1.58 9.19 -6.77
C ALA A 116 -2.90 9.05 -7.54
N PHE A 117 -3.76 10.05 -7.42
CA PHE A 117 -5.07 10.15 -8.07
C PHE A 117 -5.02 11.17 -9.19
N GLY A 118 -5.67 10.86 -10.31
CA GLY A 118 -5.76 11.77 -11.45
C GLY A 118 -5.43 11.10 -12.78
N PRO A 119 -5.64 11.80 -13.90
CA PRO A 119 -5.40 11.24 -15.22
C PRO A 119 -3.94 10.87 -15.37
N THR A 120 -3.67 9.61 -15.73
CA THR A 120 -2.34 9.18 -16.17
C THR A 120 -2.02 9.90 -17.48
N THR A 121 -1.23 10.98 -17.39
CA THR A 121 -0.56 11.58 -18.54
C THR A 121 0.46 10.63 -19.12
#